data_AF-A0A5J6MLK2-F1
#
_entry.id   AF-A0A5J6MLK2-F1
#
_cell.length_a   1.000
_cell.length_b   1.000
_cell.length_c   1.000
_cell.angle_alpha   90.00
_cell.angle_beta   90.00
_cell.angle_gamma   90.00
#
_symmetry.space_group_name_H-M   'P 1'
#
loop_
_entity.id
_entity.type
_entity.pdbx_description
1 polymer ?
#
loop_
_entity_poly.entity_id
_entity_poly.type
_entity_poly.pdbx_seq_one_letter_code
_entity_poly.pdbx_strand_id
1 'polypeptide(L)'
;MFTALTSLFTGRTVRNDTAMTGEISLRGLVLPVGGIKEKVVAAAAAGLTRVMLPARNRRDYEDIPEDARNKLEFIWLEKVDDAVAGALEAKPAEAATAAE
;
A
#
# COMPACT_ATOMS: atom_id res chain seq x y z
N MET A 1 -0.70 9.80 -0.91
CA MET A 1 -1.15 10.80 -1.92
C MET A 1 -1.11 10.24 -3.34
N PHE A 2 0.05 9.82 -3.85
CA PHE A 2 0.20 9.32 -5.23
C PHE A 2 -0.90 8.34 -5.64
N THR A 3 -1.12 7.26 -4.88
CA THR A 3 -2.14 6.25 -5.18
C THR A 3 -3.56 6.82 -5.29
N ALA A 4 -3.93 7.79 -4.45
CA ALA A 4 -5.26 8.40 -4.51
C ALA A 4 -5.44 9.22 -5.80
N LEU A 5 -4.39 9.93 -6.24
CA LEU A 5 -4.40 10.64 -7.52
C LEU A 5 -4.45 9.66 -8.69
N THR A 6 -3.64 8.59 -8.65
CA THR A 6 -3.66 7.55 -9.68
C THR A 6 -5.03 6.89 -9.77
N SER A 7 -5.66 6.57 -8.63
CA SER A 7 -7.02 6.05 -8.55
C SER A 7 -8.00 6.99 -9.25
N LEU A 8 -7.99 8.28 -8.91
CA LEU A 8 -8.85 9.31 -9.50
C LEU A 8 -8.68 9.41 -11.02
N PHE A 9 -7.44 9.48 -11.52
CA PHE A 9 -7.16 9.64 -12.95
C PHE A 9 -7.40 8.38 -13.78
N THR A 10 -7.30 7.19 -13.17
CA THR A 10 -7.48 5.91 -13.87
C THR A 10 -8.86 5.30 -13.71
N GLY A 11 -9.70 5.85 -12.82
CA GLY A 11 -10.99 5.27 -12.46
C GLY A 11 -10.89 3.91 -11.77
N ARG A 12 -9.74 3.59 -11.17
CA ARG A 12 -9.48 2.32 -10.47
C ARG A 12 -9.59 2.52 -8.98
N THR A 13 -10.38 1.69 -8.32
CA THR A 13 -10.57 1.70 -6.86
C THR A 13 -9.33 1.22 -6.13
N VAL A 14 -9.07 1.81 -4.95
CA VAL A 14 -8.05 1.34 -4.01
C VAL A 14 -8.71 0.32 -3.07
N ARG A 15 -8.02 -0.77 -2.77
CA ARG A 15 -8.49 -1.75 -1.77
C ARG A 15 -8.67 -1.09 -0.40
N ASN A 16 -9.82 -1.34 0.22
CA ASN A 16 -10.25 -0.73 1.50
C ASN A 16 -9.56 -1.33 2.74
N ASP A 17 -8.87 -2.45 2.60
CA ASP A 17 -8.21 -3.19 3.68
C ASP A 17 -6.71 -2.89 3.82
N THR A 18 -6.22 -1.88 3.10
CA THR A 18 -4.79 -1.64 2.89
C THR A 18 -4.34 -0.28 3.45
N ALA A 19 -3.33 -0.30 4.31
CA ALA A 19 -2.56 0.90 4.68
C ALA A 19 -1.24 0.98 3.91
N MET A 20 -0.74 2.19 3.71
CA MET A 20 0.57 2.42 3.09
C MET A 20 1.32 3.59 3.73
N THR A 21 2.65 3.48 3.80
CA THR A 21 3.52 4.58 4.20
C THR A 21 4.80 4.57 3.36
N GLY A 22 5.37 5.74 3.12
CA GLY A 22 6.56 5.91 2.29
C GLY A 22 6.64 7.32 1.73
N GLU A 23 7.86 7.82 1.59
CA GLU A 23 8.13 9.03 0.82
C GLU A 23 8.40 8.68 -0.64
N ILE A 24 8.09 9.58 -1.56
CA ILE A 24 8.24 9.34 -2.99
C ILE A 24 9.15 10.41 -3.58
N SER A 25 10.19 9.98 -4.29
CA SER A 25 11.01 10.89 -5.11
C SER A 25 10.38 11.15 -6.48
N LEU A 26 10.75 12.24 -7.14
CA LEU A 26 10.36 12.52 -8.53
C LEU A 26 10.82 11.45 -9.53
N ARG A 27 11.82 10.64 -9.16
CA ARG A 27 12.29 9.50 -9.97
C ARG A 27 11.47 8.22 -9.73
N GLY A 28 10.41 8.28 -8.93
CA GLY A 28 9.54 7.16 -8.64
C GLY A 28 10.07 6.19 -7.59
N LEU A 29 11.20 6.47 -6.92
CA LEU A 29 11.70 5.64 -5.82
C LEU A 29 10.86 5.85 -4.56
N VAL A 30 10.57 4.75 -3.85
CA VAL A 30 9.96 4.77 -2.52
C VAL A 30 11.07 4.80 -1.47
N LEU A 31 11.06 5.84 -0.65
CA LEU A 31 12.09 6.17 0.33
C LEU A 31 11.65 5.73 1.74
N PRO A 32 12.62 5.40 2.61
CA PRO A 32 12.33 4.89 3.93
C PRO A 32 11.72 5.97 4.82
N VAL A 33 10.90 5.55 5.77
CA VAL A 33 10.25 6.43 6.76
C VAL A 33 10.51 5.94 8.17
N GLY A 34 10.43 6.86 9.14
CA GLY A 34 10.49 6.51 10.57
C GLY A 34 9.17 5.96 11.11
N GLY A 35 9.22 5.40 12.32
CA GLY A 35 8.05 4.97 13.09
C GLY A 35 7.29 3.79 12.49
N ILE A 36 8.01 2.82 11.91
CA ILE A 36 7.38 1.64 11.26
C ILE A 36 6.59 0.81 12.27
N LYS A 37 7.16 0.56 13.45
CA LYS A 37 6.52 -0.20 14.51
C LYS A 37 5.16 0.40 14.89
N GLU A 38 5.12 1.70 15.19
CA GLU A 38 3.90 2.40 15.62
C GLU A 38 2.86 2.41 14.50
N LYS A 39 3.27 2.65 13.25
CA LYS A 39 2.38 2.66 12.09
C LYS A 39 1.77 1.29 11.81
N VAL A 40 2.55 0.22 11.92
CA VAL A 40 2.09 -1.15 11.66
C VAL A 40 1.16 -1.62 12.78
N VAL A 41 1.50 -1.34 14.04
CA VAL A 41 0.61 -1.65 15.18
C VAL A 41 -0.71 -0.89 15.06
N ALA A 42 -0.68 0.38 14.67
CA ALA A 42 -1.90 1.16 14.43
C ALA A 42 -2.75 0.57 13.28
N ALA A 43 -2.12 0.13 12.19
CA ALA A 43 -2.83 -0.51 11.08
C ALA A 43 -3.51 -1.82 11.52
N ALA A 44 -2.79 -2.68 12.26
CA ALA A 44 -3.36 -3.91 12.82
C ALA A 44 -4.51 -3.63 13.81
N ALA A 45 -4.37 -2.60 14.65
CA ALA A 45 -5.41 -2.18 15.59
C ALA A 45 -6.66 -1.62 14.89
N ALA A 46 -6.48 -0.97 13.73
CA ALA A 46 -7.58 -0.50 12.89
C ALA A 46 -8.29 -1.62 12.11
N GLY A 47 -7.88 -2.89 12.27
CA GLY A 47 -8.48 -4.03 11.60
C GLY A 47 -8.12 -4.15 10.12
N LEU A 48 -7.06 -3.46 9.68
CA LEU A 48 -6.53 -3.64 8.33
C LEU A 48 -5.82 -4.99 8.24
N THR A 49 -5.80 -5.57 7.05
CA THR A 49 -5.21 -6.89 6.79
C THR A 49 -3.91 -6.77 6.00
N ARG A 50 -3.59 -5.58 5.48
CA ARG A 50 -2.44 -5.39 4.59
C ARG A 50 -1.74 -4.04 4.81
N VAL A 51 -0.42 -4.08 4.79
CA VAL A 51 0.44 -2.89 4.87
C VAL A 51 1.47 -2.87 3.75
N MET A 52 1.61 -1.71 3.12
CA MET A 52 2.61 -1.47 2.08
C MET A 52 3.71 -0.54 2.63
N LEU A 53 4.94 -1.03 2.71
CA LEU A 53 6.07 -0.36 3.36
C LEU A 53 7.26 -0.21 2.39
N PRO A 54 8.14 0.80 2.55
CA PRO A 54 9.34 0.91 1.74
C PRO A 54 10.25 -0.32 1.93
N ALA A 55 10.79 -0.88 0.85
CA ALA A 55 11.66 -2.05 0.91
C ALA A 55 12.91 -1.81 1.78
N ARG A 56 13.38 -0.57 1.87
CA ARG A 56 14.51 -0.16 2.72
C ARG A 56 14.18 -0.18 4.22
N ASN A 57 12.91 -0.26 4.60
CA ASN A 57 12.47 -0.44 6.00
C ASN A 57 12.37 -1.92 6.41
N ARG A 58 12.76 -2.88 5.55
CA ARG A 58 12.76 -4.32 5.91
C ARG A 58 13.55 -4.63 7.18
N ARG A 59 14.61 -3.87 7.46
CA ARG A 59 15.40 -4.01 8.69
C ARG A 59 14.59 -3.72 9.96
N ASP A 60 13.57 -2.87 9.87
CA ASP A 60 12.73 -2.50 11.01
C ASP A 60 11.60 -3.53 11.24
N TYR A 61 11.50 -4.56 10.38
CA TYR A 61 10.50 -5.61 10.50
C TYR A 61 10.67 -6.46 11.76
N GLU A 62 11.91 -6.63 12.22
CA GLU A 62 12.22 -7.40 13.43
C GLU A 62 11.70 -6.72 14.69
N ASP A 63 11.60 -5.38 14.69
CA ASP A 63 11.10 -4.57 15.81
C ASP A 63 9.57 -4.60 15.96
N ILE A 64 8.87 -5.13 14.96
CA ILE A 64 7.41 -5.21 14.93
C ILE A 64 6.96 -6.40 15.79
N PRO A 65 6.03 -6.20 16.76
CA PRO A 65 5.48 -7.29 17.55
C PRO A 65 4.89 -8.41 16.69
N GLU A 66 5.13 -9.65 17.08
CA GLU A 66 4.69 -10.83 16.32
C GLU A 66 3.17 -10.86 16.11
N ASP A 67 2.39 -10.48 17.13
CA ASP A 67 0.94 -10.39 17.04
C ASP A 67 0.45 -9.44 15.94
N ALA A 68 1.20 -8.37 15.66
CA ALA A 68 0.88 -7.45 14.58
C ALA A 68 1.34 -8.02 13.22
N ARG A 69 2.51 -8.67 13.19
CA ARG A 69 3.04 -9.31 11.97
C ARG A 69 2.12 -10.42 11.47
N ASN A 70 1.56 -11.22 12.37
CA ASN A 70 0.69 -12.35 12.02
C ASN A 70 -0.70 -11.93 11.51
N LYS A 71 -1.12 -10.68 11.75
CA LYS A 71 -2.41 -10.14 11.29
C LYS A 71 -2.33 -9.44 9.94
N LEU A 72 -1.12 -9.12 9.47
CA LEU A 72 -0.90 -8.24 8.35
C LEU A 72 -0.09 -8.93 7.26
N GLU A 73 -0.56 -8.79 6.02
CA GLU A 73 0.25 -9.03 4.83
C GLU A 73 1.18 -7.83 4.59
N PHE A 74 2.48 -8.09 4.40
CA PHE A 74 3.49 -7.05 4.15
C PHE A 74 3.88 -7.02 2.67
N ILE A 75 3.63 -5.90 2.02
CA ILE A 75 4.09 -5.62 0.66
C ILE A 75 5.23 -4.61 0.72
N TRP A 76 6.37 -4.96 0.12
CA TRP A 76 7.56 -4.12 0.11
C TRP A 76 7.69 -3.36 -1.20
N LEU A 77 7.85 -2.04 -1.11
CA LEU A 77 7.86 -1.13 -2.25
C LEU A 77 9.27 -0.61 -2.52
N GLU A 78 9.77 -0.82 -3.75
CA GLU A 78 10.99 -0.18 -4.23
C GLU A 78 10.67 1.06 -5.06
N LYS A 79 9.59 0.98 -5.86
CA LYS A 79 9.13 2.03 -6.75
C LYS A 79 7.63 2.29 -6.59
N VAL A 80 7.18 3.43 -7.09
CA VAL A 80 5.76 3.80 -7.09
C VAL A 80 4.89 2.84 -7.91
N ASP A 81 5.46 2.19 -8.93
CA ASP A 81 4.77 1.17 -9.72
C ASP A 81 4.32 -0.03 -8.87
N ASP A 82 5.14 -0.43 -7.89
CA ASP A 82 4.78 -1.47 -6.91
C ASP A 82 3.56 -1.04 -6.09
N ALA A 83 3.47 0.25 -5.77
CA ALA A 83 2.33 0.81 -5.06
C ALA A 83 1.06 0.76 -5.90
N VAL A 84 1.14 1.07 -7.20
CA VAL A 84 0.01 0.97 -8.14
C VAL A 84 -0.44 -0.48 -8.28
N ALA A 85 0.49 -1.40 -8.48
CA ALA A 85 0.21 -2.83 -8.65
C ALA A 85 -0.38 -3.45 -7.38
N GLY A 86 0.14 -3.07 -6.21
CA GLY A 86 -0.35 -3.58 -4.93
C GLY A 86 -1.66 -2.95 -4.48
N ALA A 87 -1.90 -1.67 -4.74
CA ALA A 87 -3.03 -0.94 -4.13
C ALA A 87 -4.30 -0.86 -4.99
N LEU A 88 -4.16 -0.75 -6.32
CA LEU A 88 -5.30 -0.54 -7.22
C LEU A 88 -5.87 -1.86 -7.73
N GLU A 89 -7.19 -1.98 -7.69
CA GLU A 89 -7.90 -3.11 -8.29
C GLU A 89 -7.71 -3.14 -9.81
N ALA A 90 -8.01 -4.28 -10.43
CA ALA A 90 -7.99 -4.39 -11.88
C ALA A 90 -8.92 -3.33 -12.47
N LYS A 91 -8.53 -2.76 -13.62
CA LYS A 91 -9.41 -1.84 -14.34
C LYS A 91 -10.75 -2.56 -14.53
N PRO A 92 -11.90 -1.92 -14.23
CA PRO A 92 -13.16 -2.47 -14.66
C PRO A 92 -13.00 -2.78 -16.15
N ALA A 93 -13.15 -4.04 -16.55
CA ALA A 93 -13.43 -4.33 -17.95
C ALA A 93 -14.58 -3.40 -18.37
N GLU A 94 -14.62 -2.96 -19.61
CA GLU A 94 -15.75 -2.20 -20.17
C GLU A 94 -17.06 -3.01 -20.03
N ALA A 95 -17.61 -3.09 -18.82
CA ALA A 95 -18.85 -3.73 -18.49
C ALA A 95 -19.94 -2.66 -18.62
N ALA A 96 -20.06 -2.11 -19.83
CA ALA A 96 -21.26 -1.43 -20.36
C ALA A 96 -21.01 -0.92 -21.80
N THR A 97 -20.50 -1.77 -22.69
CA THR A 97 -20.74 -1.65 -24.14
C THR A 97 -21.59 -2.84 -24.60
N ALA A 98 -22.71 -3.10 -23.91
CA ALA A 98 -23.77 -4.02 -24.36
C ALA A 98 -25.01 -3.88 -23.45
N ALA A 99 -25.67 -2.73 -23.53
CA ALA A 99 -27.08 -2.60 -23.15
C ALA A 99 -27.65 -1.44 -23.99
N GLU A 100 -27.78 -1.73 -25.29
CA GLU A 100 -28.76 -1.08 -26.16
C GLU A 100 -30.16 -1.66 -25.85
#